data_AF-A0A5C7SGI4-F1
#
_entry.id   AF-A0A5C7SGI4-F1
#
_cell.length_a   1.000
_cell.length_b   1.000
_cell.length_c   1.000
_cell.angle_alpha   90.00
_cell.angle_beta   90.00
_cell.angle_gamma   90.00
#
_symmetry.space_group_name_H-M   'P 1'
#
loop_
_entity.id
_entity.type
_entity.pdbx_description
1 polymer ?
#
loop_
_entity_poly.entity_id
_entity_poly.type
_entity_poly.pdbx_seq_one_letter_code
_entity_poly.pdbx_strand_id
1 'polypeptide(L)'
;MASTLRNLFSRLIPAGLIAIGLTSPAAARAAPQNTGQMDGIAREIVSSGRLDGIDWVEVSAIFGIDADGDVVESYGYAYDRRGKPHAVTFLTDAVEQEVKSYREWLKREHRGDFIKMLFQFNRETRRFSADFEYDDPLRWQVTPKNLEKITEELRPNLGSH
;
A
#
# COMPACT_ATOMS: atom_id res chain seq x y z
N MET A 1 -53.79 36.27 32.65
CA MET A 1 -54.57 35.08 32.32
C MET A 1 -55.45 35.39 31.11
N ALA A 2 -55.22 34.75 29.98
CA ALA A 2 -56.18 34.66 28.88
C ALA A 2 -55.66 33.61 27.88
N SER A 3 -56.45 32.57 27.66
CA SER A 3 -56.33 31.62 26.56
C SER A 3 -56.63 32.32 25.23
N THR A 4 -56.24 31.74 24.10
CA THR A 4 -57.13 31.42 22.96
C THR A 4 -56.40 30.64 21.85
N LEU A 5 -57.13 29.67 21.32
CA LEU A 5 -56.91 28.71 20.23
C LEU A 5 -56.56 29.29 18.84
N ARG A 6 -55.93 28.46 17.99
CA ARG A 6 -56.41 27.97 16.66
C ARG A 6 -55.22 27.40 15.86
N ASN A 7 -55.19 26.10 15.60
CA ASN A 7 -55.75 25.34 14.46
C ASN A 7 -54.87 25.28 13.21
N LEU A 8 -54.52 24.02 12.89
CA LEU A 8 -54.40 23.36 11.59
C LEU A 8 -53.61 24.05 10.47
N PHE A 9 -52.50 23.42 10.07
CA PHE A 9 -52.32 23.04 8.67
C PHE A 9 -51.62 21.68 8.54
N SER A 10 -52.21 20.87 7.68
CA SER A 10 -51.86 19.51 7.28
C SER A 10 -50.48 19.40 6.61
N ARG A 11 -49.84 18.23 6.74
CA ARG A 11 -49.50 17.32 5.60
C ARG A 11 -48.58 16.16 6.03
N LEU A 12 -49.08 14.95 5.77
CA LEU A 12 -48.40 13.74 5.28
C LEU A 12 -47.20 13.14 6.08
N ILE A 13 -47.45 11.93 6.60
CA ILE A 13 -46.54 10.83 6.99
C ILE A 13 -46.19 10.00 5.71
N PRO A 14 -45.23 9.05 5.59
CA PRO A 14 -44.12 8.54 6.43
C PRO A 14 -42.75 8.41 5.69
N ALA A 15 -41.77 7.81 6.39
CA ALA A 15 -40.86 6.75 5.89
C ALA A 15 -39.37 7.12 5.80
N GLY A 16 -38.66 6.84 6.89
CA GLY A 16 -37.52 5.92 6.94
C GLY A 16 -36.35 6.14 5.99
N LEU A 17 -35.21 6.58 6.55
CA LEU A 17 -33.93 6.02 6.17
C LEU A 17 -33.14 5.71 7.45
N ILE A 18 -32.94 4.41 7.69
CA ILE A 18 -32.01 3.89 8.67
C ILE A 18 -30.61 4.27 8.18
N ALA A 19 -29.88 5.08 8.95
CA ALA A 19 -28.47 5.31 8.73
C ALA A 19 -27.72 4.03 9.10
N ILE A 20 -27.56 3.12 8.14
CA ILE A 20 -26.59 2.02 8.24
C ILE A 20 -25.23 2.69 8.18
N GLY A 21 -24.51 2.68 9.31
CA GLY A 21 -23.11 3.06 9.37
C GLY A 21 -22.32 2.16 8.43
N LEU A 22 -22.04 2.64 7.23
CA LEU A 22 -20.99 2.11 6.38
C LEU A 22 -19.67 2.53 7.03
N THR A 23 -19.15 1.65 7.89
CA THR A 23 -17.74 1.65 8.20
C THR A 23 -17.01 1.42 6.88
N SER A 24 -16.50 2.50 6.29
CA SER A 24 -15.59 2.39 5.16
C SER A 24 -14.44 1.45 5.58
N PRO A 25 -13.99 0.51 4.72
CA PRO A 25 -12.70 -0.09 4.96
C PRO A 25 -11.71 1.07 4.99
N ALA A 26 -10.91 1.16 6.05
CA ALA A 26 -9.90 2.19 6.20
C ALA A 26 -9.11 2.24 4.89
N ALA A 27 -9.30 3.31 4.11
CA ALA A 27 -8.45 3.59 2.97
C ALA A 27 -7.02 3.54 3.51
N ALA A 28 -6.19 2.68 2.91
CA ALA A 28 -4.78 2.58 3.20
C ALA A 28 -4.24 4.01 3.38
N ARG A 29 -3.84 4.34 4.60
CA ARG A 29 -3.48 5.70 4.97
C ARG A 29 -2.20 6.01 4.21
N ALA A 30 -2.34 6.75 3.10
CA ALA A 30 -1.21 7.18 2.29
C ALA A 30 -0.13 7.73 3.22
N ALA A 31 1.06 7.14 3.14
CA ALA A 31 2.19 7.55 3.95
C ALA A 31 2.42 9.07 3.78
N PRO A 32 2.80 9.79 4.84
CA PRO A 32 3.20 11.19 4.73
C PRO A 32 4.29 11.30 3.67
N GLN A 33 4.06 12.17 2.68
CA GLN A 33 4.83 12.18 1.45
C GLN A 33 6.22 12.81 1.69
N ASN A 34 7.20 11.99 2.06
CA ASN A 34 8.62 12.32 1.91
C ASN A 34 9.15 11.58 0.69
N THR A 35 9.06 12.24 -0.46
CA THR A 35 9.36 11.66 -1.77
C THR A 35 10.83 11.22 -1.90
N GLY A 36 11.74 11.82 -1.14
CA GLY A 36 13.18 11.55 -1.21
C GLY A 36 13.58 10.13 -0.80
N GLN A 37 13.00 9.59 0.28
CA GLN A 37 13.33 8.23 0.76
C GLN A 37 12.67 7.17 -0.11
N MET A 38 11.44 7.40 -0.58
CA MET A 38 10.77 6.47 -1.51
C MET A 38 11.49 6.44 -2.88
N ASP A 39 12.01 7.58 -3.33
CA ASP A 39 12.89 7.64 -4.51
C ASP A 39 14.19 6.85 -4.30
N GLY A 40 14.73 6.82 -3.08
CA GLY A 40 15.88 5.99 -2.70
C GLY A 40 15.61 4.51 -2.93
N ILE A 41 14.52 3.99 -2.36
CA ILE A 41 14.10 2.59 -2.55
C ILE A 41 13.89 2.28 -4.03
N ALA A 42 13.17 3.13 -4.77
CA ALA A 42 12.95 2.93 -6.21
C ALA A 42 14.26 2.91 -6.99
N ARG A 43 15.19 3.82 -6.69
CA ARG A 43 16.50 3.90 -7.36
C ARG A 43 17.32 2.64 -7.15
N GLU A 44 17.39 2.12 -5.93
CA GLU A 44 18.19 0.92 -5.64
C GLU A 44 17.53 -0.35 -6.21
N ILE A 45 16.19 -0.43 -6.22
CA ILE A 45 15.47 -1.50 -6.93
C ILE A 45 15.85 -1.50 -8.41
N VAL A 46 15.81 -0.34 -9.07
CA VAL A 46 16.14 -0.21 -10.49
C VAL A 46 17.62 -0.51 -10.76
N SER A 47 18.51 -0.12 -9.85
CA SER A 47 19.96 -0.31 -9.99
C SER A 47 20.44 -1.70 -9.57
N SER A 48 19.58 -2.54 -8.99
CA SER A 48 19.92 -3.87 -8.48
C SER A 48 20.31 -4.90 -9.55
N GLY A 49 20.02 -4.63 -10.83
CA GLY A 49 20.15 -5.59 -11.93
C GLY A 49 19.12 -6.73 -11.89
N ARG A 50 18.24 -6.79 -10.89
CA ARG A 50 17.22 -7.85 -10.75
C ARG A 50 16.11 -7.79 -11.81
N LEU A 51 15.99 -6.65 -12.47
CA LEU A 51 15.00 -6.38 -13.50
C LEU A 51 15.58 -6.55 -14.91
N ASP A 52 16.86 -6.89 -15.02
CA ASP A 52 17.54 -7.05 -16.31
C ASP A 52 16.89 -8.17 -17.13
N GLY A 53 16.65 -7.89 -18.41
CA GLY A 53 15.98 -8.81 -19.32
C GLY A 53 14.45 -8.80 -19.24
N ILE A 54 13.85 -7.98 -18.37
CA ILE A 54 12.40 -7.76 -18.30
C ILE A 54 12.08 -6.36 -18.85
N ASP A 55 11.16 -6.27 -19.82
CA ASP A 55 10.59 -4.98 -20.28
C ASP A 55 9.55 -4.46 -19.28
N TRP A 56 10.00 -4.24 -18.04
CA TRP A 56 9.15 -3.92 -16.89
C TRP A 56 8.68 -2.46 -16.94
N VAL A 57 7.46 -2.24 -16.48
CA VAL A 57 6.82 -0.93 -16.30
C VAL A 57 6.57 -0.65 -14.82
N GLU A 58 6.08 -1.66 -14.10
CA GLU A 58 5.73 -1.55 -12.69
C GLU A 58 6.39 -2.65 -11.87
N VAL A 59 6.62 -2.37 -10.60
CA VAL A 59 7.09 -3.34 -9.62
C VAL A 59 6.23 -3.30 -8.38
N SER A 60 6.03 -4.47 -7.76
CA SER A 60 5.61 -4.61 -6.37
C SER A 60 6.69 -5.39 -5.63
N ALA A 61 7.08 -4.90 -4.46
CA ALA A 61 8.11 -5.48 -3.62
C ALA A 61 7.60 -5.54 -2.19
N ILE A 62 7.67 -6.71 -1.57
CA ILE A 62 7.38 -6.91 -0.16
C ILE A 62 8.71 -7.06 0.56
N PHE A 63 8.84 -6.33 1.66
CA PHE A 63 9.96 -6.43 2.59
C PHE A 63 9.42 -6.85 3.95
N GLY A 64 9.88 -7.99 4.46
CA GLY A 64 9.70 -8.38 5.85
C GLY A 64 10.91 -7.95 6.66
N ILE A 65 10.66 -7.35 7.82
CA ILE A 65 11.66 -6.63 8.60
C ILE A 65 11.62 -7.10 10.04
N ASP A 66 12.79 -7.33 10.62
CA ASP A 66 12.91 -7.76 12.01
C ASP A 66 12.89 -6.57 13.01
N ALA A 67 13.16 -6.86 14.27
CA ALA A 67 13.17 -5.85 15.33
C ALA A 67 14.31 -4.82 15.14
N ASP A 68 15.43 -5.21 14.55
CA ASP A 68 16.62 -4.37 14.36
C ASP A 68 16.53 -3.51 13.08
N GLY A 69 15.50 -3.75 12.26
CA GLY A 69 15.24 -3.00 11.04
C GLY A 69 15.89 -3.59 9.80
N ASP A 70 16.41 -4.80 9.90
CA ASP A 70 17.04 -5.49 8.79
C ASP A 70 15.97 -6.21 7.96
N VAL A 71 16.17 -6.21 6.64
CA VAL A 71 15.25 -6.89 5.71
C VAL A 71 15.59 -8.38 5.72
N VAL A 72 14.71 -9.19 6.30
CA VAL A 72 14.89 -10.65 6.42
C VAL A 72 14.09 -11.43 5.37
N GLU A 73 13.20 -10.75 4.65
CA GLU A 73 12.33 -11.34 3.63
C GLU A 73 12.17 -10.35 2.47
N SER A 74 12.38 -10.78 1.22
CA SER A 74 12.06 -9.98 0.03
C SER A 74 11.52 -10.83 -1.10
N TYR A 75 10.33 -10.48 -1.58
CA TYR A 75 9.69 -11.09 -2.75
C TYR A 75 8.71 -10.11 -3.40
N GLY A 76 8.37 -10.36 -4.65
CA GLY A 76 7.42 -9.53 -5.37
C GLY A 76 7.39 -9.83 -6.85
N TYR A 77 6.91 -8.87 -7.62
CA TYR A 77 6.69 -9.02 -9.05
C TYR A 77 7.15 -7.78 -9.82
N ALA A 78 7.78 -8.00 -10.95
CA ALA A 78 7.90 -7.00 -12.01
C ALA A 78 6.80 -7.27 -13.04
N TYR A 79 6.08 -6.24 -13.45
CA TYR A 79 5.02 -6.31 -14.45
C TYR A 79 5.55 -5.70 -15.75
N ASP A 80 5.54 -6.48 -16.82
CA ASP A 80 5.98 -5.99 -18.14
C ASP A 80 4.95 -5.05 -18.79
N ARG A 81 5.25 -4.50 -19.98
CA ARG A 81 4.32 -3.63 -20.73
C ARG A 81 2.95 -4.27 -21.02
N ARG A 82 2.83 -5.59 -20.98
CA ARG A 82 1.56 -6.32 -21.16
C ARG A 82 0.87 -6.59 -19.83
N GLY A 83 1.45 -6.14 -18.72
CA GLY A 83 0.98 -6.40 -17.36
C GLY A 83 1.24 -7.82 -16.89
N LYS A 84 2.08 -8.61 -17.59
CA LYS A 84 2.39 -9.97 -17.17
C LYS A 84 3.36 -9.92 -15.99
N PRO A 85 3.07 -10.61 -14.88
CA PRO A 85 3.94 -10.66 -13.71
C PRO A 85 5.15 -11.57 -13.94
N HIS A 86 6.31 -11.14 -13.44
CA HIS A 86 7.55 -11.88 -13.37
C HIS A 86 8.03 -11.86 -11.92
N ALA A 87 8.15 -13.03 -11.28
CA ALA A 87 8.58 -13.11 -9.89
C ALA A 87 10.03 -12.62 -9.74
N VAL A 88 10.26 -11.75 -8.75
CA VAL A 88 11.54 -11.11 -8.47
C VAL A 88 11.77 -10.98 -6.97
N THR A 89 13.03 -10.81 -6.57
CA THR A 89 13.44 -10.52 -5.19
C THR A 89 14.43 -9.36 -5.20
N PHE A 90 14.34 -8.48 -4.20
CA PHE A 90 15.13 -7.26 -4.08
C PHE A 90 15.95 -7.26 -2.79
N LEU A 91 16.49 -8.42 -2.41
CA LEU A 91 17.36 -8.55 -1.24
C LEU A 91 18.80 -8.20 -1.62
N THR A 92 19.13 -6.90 -1.60
CA THR A 92 20.50 -6.38 -1.73
C THR A 92 20.77 -5.39 -0.62
N ASP A 93 22.03 -5.26 -0.19
CA ASP A 93 22.44 -4.34 0.88
C ASP A 93 21.97 -2.90 0.61
N ALA A 94 22.02 -2.46 -0.66
CA ALA A 94 21.59 -1.12 -1.04
C ALA A 94 20.08 -0.90 -0.87
N VAL A 95 19.25 -1.88 -1.27
CA VAL A 95 17.80 -1.80 -1.09
C VAL A 95 17.45 -1.88 0.40
N GLU A 96 18.09 -2.78 1.14
CA GLU A 96 17.91 -2.91 2.58
C GLU A 96 18.21 -1.61 3.32
N GLN A 97 19.32 -0.95 3.01
CA GLN A 97 19.70 0.33 3.60
C GLN A 97 18.63 1.41 3.38
N GLU A 98 18.07 1.50 2.17
CA GLU A 98 17.01 2.49 1.87
C GLU A 98 15.69 2.15 2.58
N VAL A 99 15.31 0.87 2.68
CA VAL A 99 14.13 0.44 3.43
C VAL A 99 14.30 0.73 4.92
N LYS A 100 15.47 0.43 5.49
CA LYS A 100 15.81 0.73 6.88
C LYS A 100 15.79 2.23 7.16
N SER A 101 16.39 3.03 6.28
CA SER A 101 16.36 4.50 6.33
C SER A 101 14.93 5.05 6.31
N TYR A 102 14.07 4.50 5.45
CA TYR A 102 12.66 4.86 5.39
C TYR A 102 11.91 4.50 6.69
N ARG A 103 12.14 3.31 7.25
CA ARG A 103 11.55 2.87 8.53
C ARG A 103 11.95 3.78 9.69
N GLU A 104 13.24 4.08 9.82
CA GLU A 104 13.76 4.99 10.85
C GLU A 104 13.22 6.42 10.72
N TRP A 105 12.98 6.88 9.49
CA TRP A 105 12.30 8.15 9.26
C TRP A 105 10.82 8.08 9.69
N LEU A 106 10.07 7.07 9.25
CA LEU A 106 8.64 6.94 9.56
C LEU A 106 8.39 6.78 11.07
N LYS A 107 9.29 6.09 11.77
CA LYS A 107 9.30 5.94 13.24
C LYS A 107 9.32 7.28 13.96
N ARG A 108 10.16 8.20 13.51
CA ARG A 108 10.30 9.54 14.11
C ARG A 108 9.08 10.41 13.86
N GLU A 109 8.46 10.26 12.70
CA GLU A 109 7.39 11.16 12.28
C GLU A 109 6.02 10.70 12.78
N HIS A 110 5.66 9.41 12.65
CA HIS A 110 4.24 9.06 12.68
C HIS A 110 3.79 7.74 13.30
N ARG A 111 4.54 6.63 13.31
CA ARG A 111 4.11 5.36 13.93
C ARG A 111 5.29 4.42 14.20
N GLY A 112 5.10 3.48 15.11
CA GLY A 112 6.09 2.49 15.51
C GLY A 112 6.61 1.60 14.38
N ASP A 113 7.36 0.58 14.76
CA ASP A 113 8.13 -0.22 13.82
C ASP A 113 7.20 -1.15 13.00
N PHE A 114 7.01 -0.86 11.72
CA PHE A 114 6.33 -1.81 10.82
C PHE A 114 7.18 -3.06 10.66
N ILE A 115 6.51 -4.20 10.54
CA ILE A 115 7.12 -5.53 10.35
C ILE A 115 7.09 -5.96 8.89
N LYS A 116 6.20 -5.39 8.06
CA LYS A 116 6.26 -5.51 6.60
C LYS A 116 5.96 -4.21 5.89
N MET A 117 6.50 -4.09 4.69
CA MET A 117 6.23 -3.03 3.73
C MET A 117 5.93 -3.62 2.36
N LEU A 118 4.81 -3.18 1.76
CA LEU A 118 4.56 -3.32 0.34
C LEU A 118 4.97 -2.01 -0.32
N PHE A 119 6.02 -2.05 -1.12
CA PHE A 119 6.46 -0.95 -1.97
C PHE A 119 6.03 -1.20 -3.42
N GLN A 120 5.45 -0.20 -4.06
CA GLN A 120 5.04 -0.26 -5.46
C GLN A 120 5.62 0.94 -6.20
N PHE A 121 6.09 0.72 -7.42
CA PHE A 121 6.66 1.79 -8.25
C PHE A 121 6.32 1.57 -9.72
N ASN A 122 5.93 2.65 -10.41
CA ASN A 122 5.75 2.70 -11.85
C ASN A 122 6.80 3.63 -12.45
N ARG A 123 7.63 3.11 -13.34
CA ARG A 123 8.77 3.87 -13.89
C ARG A 123 8.37 4.93 -14.90
N GLU A 124 7.24 4.75 -15.57
CA GLU A 124 6.78 5.65 -16.63
C GLU A 124 6.09 6.87 -16.03
N THR A 125 5.20 6.65 -15.05
CA THR A 125 4.53 7.74 -14.33
C THR A 125 5.38 8.30 -13.19
N ARG A 126 6.47 7.60 -12.83
CA ARG A 126 7.34 7.91 -11.68
C ARG A 126 6.60 7.91 -10.34
N ARG A 127 5.39 7.34 -10.29
CA ARG A 127 4.59 7.24 -9.07
C ARG A 127 5.02 6.03 -8.27
N PHE A 128 4.94 6.17 -6.95
CA PHE A 128 5.12 5.09 -6.01
C PHE A 128 3.95 5.06 -5.02
N SER A 129 3.78 3.92 -4.38
CA SER A 129 2.90 3.72 -3.23
C SER A 129 3.62 2.85 -2.21
N ALA A 130 3.32 3.06 -0.94
CA ALA A 130 3.77 2.22 0.14
C ALA A 130 2.63 1.94 1.10
N ASP A 131 2.47 0.66 1.47
CA ASP A 131 1.56 0.20 2.51
C ASP A 131 2.37 -0.60 3.55
N PHE A 132 1.90 -0.61 4.79
CA PHE A 132 2.65 -1.14 5.94
C PHE A 132 1.80 -2.11 6.75
N GLU A 133 2.48 -3.10 7.32
CA GLU A 133 1.92 -4.02 8.31
C GLU A 133 2.72 -3.92 9.60
N TYR A 134 2.03 -3.91 10.74
CA TYR A 134 2.63 -3.67 12.05
C TYR A 134 2.51 -4.89 12.97
N ASP A 135 1.54 -5.79 12.71
CA ASP A 135 1.13 -6.83 13.66
C ASP A 135 1.06 -8.23 13.01
N ASP A 136 0.56 -8.36 11.77
CA ASP A 136 0.36 -9.66 11.12
C ASP A 136 1.54 -10.09 10.22
N PRO A 137 2.42 -11.00 10.64
CA PRO A 137 3.55 -11.46 9.82
C PRO A 137 3.10 -12.29 8.60
N LEU A 138 1.84 -12.70 8.52
CA LEU A 138 1.29 -13.46 7.40
C LEU A 138 0.66 -12.57 6.33
N ARG A 139 0.51 -11.26 6.57
CA ARG A 139 0.02 -10.36 5.52
C ARG A 139 0.91 -10.43 4.29
N TRP A 140 0.25 -10.53 3.14
CA TRP A 140 0.84 -10.72 1.82
C TRP A 140 1.66 -12.00 1.59
N GLN A 141 1.59 -12.97 2.52
CA GLN A 141 2.27 -14.25 2.32
C GLN A 141 1.79 -14.96 1.06
N VAL A 142 2.74 -15.28 0.18
CA VAL A 142 2.50 -16.06 -1.03
C VAL A 142 2.63 -17.54 -0.72
N THR A 143 1.63 -18.31 -1.13
CA THR A 143 1.59 -19.77 -1.05
C THR A 143 1.15 -20.33 -2.40
N PRO A 144 1.42 -21.61 -2.70
CA PRO A 144 0.92 -22.22 -3.92
C PRO A 144 -0.62 -22.14 -4.07
N LYS A 145 -1.36 -22.06 -2.96
CA LYS A 145 -2.83 -22.03 -2.95
C LYS A 145 -3.43 -20.66 -3.23
N ASN A 146 -2.69 -19.56 -3.01
CA ASN A 146 -3.19 -18.19 -3.16
C ASN A 146 -2.42 -17.38 -4.21
N LEU A 147 -1.47 -17.99 -4.93
CA LEU A 147 -0.55 -17.32 -5.86
C LEU A 147 -1.24 -16.37 -6.84
N GLU A 148 -2.28 -16.83 -7.54
CA GLU A 148 -2.98 -16.01 -8.53
C GLU A 148 -3.65 -14.80 -7.86
N LYS A 149 -4.39 -15.04 -6.77
CA LYS A 149 -5.08 -14.00 -6.01
C LYS A 149 -4.10 -12.94 -5.50
N ILE A 150 -3.00 -13.38 -4.87
CA ILE A 150 -2.06 -12.45 -4.25
C ILE A 150 -1.25 -11.69 -5.30
N THR A 151 -0.95 -12.30 -6.46
CA THR A 151 -0.27 -11.60 -7.56
C THR A 151 -1.10 -10.44 -8.10
N GLU A 152 -2.42 -10.60 -8.18
CA GLU A 152 -3.34 -9.52 -8.56
C GLU A 152 -3.54 -8.50 -7.44
N GLU A 153 -3.63 -8.93 -6.19
CA GLU A 153 -3.75 -8.03 -5.03
C GLU A 153 -2.54 -7.10 -4.88
N LEU A 154 -1.33 -7.63 -5.14
CA LEU A 154 -0.08 -6.89 -5.06
C LEU A 154 0.20 -6.03 -6.29
N ARG A 155 -0.64 -6.12 -7.32
CA ARG A 155 -0.44 -5.39 -8.56
C ARG A 155 -0.55 -3.88 -8.32
N PRO A 156 0.43 -3.09 -8.78
CA PRO A 156 0.34 -1.64 -8.68
C PRO A 156 -0.89 -1.09 -9.42
N ASN A 157 -1.53 -0.08 -8.83
CA ASN A 157 -2.57 0.72 -9.48
C ASN A 157 -2.09 2.17 -9.56
N LEU A 158 -0.95 2.38 -10.22
CA LEU A 158 -0.24 3.66 -10.24
C LEU A 158 -0.43 4.45 -11.56
N GLY A 159 -1.30 3.92 -12.44
CA GLY A 159 -1.62 4.48 -13.74
C GLY A 159 -0.76 3.85 -14.84
N SER A 160 -1.40 3.06 -15.69
CA SER A 160 -0.87 2.59 -16.97
C SER A 160 -1.91 2.91 -18.03
N HIS A 161 -1.59 3.79 -18.99
CA HIS A 161 -2.43 4.11 -20.15
C HIS A 161 -1.95 3.35 -21.38
#